data_AF-A0A354WH99-F1
#
_entry.id   AF-A0A354WH99-F1
#
_cell.length_a   1.000
_cell.length_b   1.000
_cell.length_c   1.000
_cell.angle_alpha   90.00
_cell.angle_beta   90.00
_cell.angle_gamma   90.00
#
_symmetry.space_group_name_H-M   'P 1'
#
loop_
_entity.id
_entity.type
_entity.pdbx_description
1 polymer ?
#
loop_
_entity_poly.entity_id
_entity_poly.type
_entity_poly.pdbx_seq_one_letter_code
_entity_poly.pdbx_strand_id
1 'polypeptide(L)'
;MQITLNKEQEGFIAAQLAKGNFSHPDEVVNAAFKLLEKLQTEYQDWLTETRTKVQSAALELDNGESLDGETFVLEILERFHQAKGEAQ
;
A
#
# COMPACT_ATOMS: atom_id res chain seq x y z
N MET A 1 9.89 -24.69 17.78
CA MET A 1 10.59 -23.76 18.70
C MET A 1 9.65 -23.45 19.85
N GLN A 2 10.11 -23.49 21.11
CA GLN A 2 9.28 -23.14 22.26
C GLN A 2 9.54 -21.68 22.62
N ILE A 3 8.48 -20.88 22.67
CA ILE A 3 8.55 -19.44 22.96
C ILE A 3 7.70 -19.21 24.21
N THR A 4 8.27 -18.54 25.20
CA THR A 4 7.53 -18.15 26.39
C THR A 4 6.92 -16.78 26.16
N LEU A 5 5.60 -16.69 26.29
CA LEU A 5 4.88 -15.42 26.18
C LEU A 5 4.99 -14.64 27.49
N ASN A 6 4.96 -13.31 27.38
CA ASN A 6 4.79 -12.46 28.55
C ASN A 6 3.30 -12.38 28.95
N LYS A 7 3.03 -11.89 30.16
CA LYS A 7 1.66 -11.79 30.70
C LYS A 7 0.71 -10.96 29.83
N GLU A 8 1.24 -9.94 29.15
CA GLU A 8 0.43 -9.08 28.28
C GLU A 8 0.00 -9.82 27.01
N GLN A 9 0.91 -10.56 26.39
CA GLN A 9 0.66 -11.41 25.22
C GLN A 9 -0.34 -12.52 25.56
N GLU A 10 -0.19 -13.18 26.70
CA GLU A 10 -1.14 -14.18 27.19
C GLU A 10 -2.54 -13.58 27.39
N GLY A 11 -2.61 -12.42 28.04
CA GLY A 11 -3.87 -11.70 28.25
C GLY A 11 -4.55 -11.29 26.94
N PHE A 12 -3.77 -10.83 25.96
CA PHE A 12 -4.27 -10.50 24.63
C PHE A 12 -4.87 -11.73 23.93
N ILE A 13 -4.15 -12.86 23.91
CA ILE A 13 -4.63 -14.09 23.29
C ILE A 13 -5.91 -14.58 23.97
N ALA A 14 -5.95 -14.58 25.31
CA ALA A 14 -7.14 -14.97 26.07
C ALA A 14 -8.35 -14.07 25.74
N ALA A 15 -8.15 -12.76 25.59
CA ALA A 15 -9.21 -11.84 25.20
C ALA A 15 -9.73 -12.09 23.77
N GLN A 16 -8.87 -12.50 22.84
CA GLN A 16 -9.27 -12.83 21.46
C GLN A 16 -10.08 -14.14 21.40
N LEU A 17 -9.70 -15.14 22.21
CA LEU A 17 -10.46 -16.37 22.37
C LEU A 17 -11.83 -16.12 23.01
N ALA A 18 -11.87 -15.29 24.06
CA ALA A 18 -13.12 -14.95 24.75
C ALA A 18 -14.13 -14.23 23.86
N LYS A 19 -13.66 -13.49 22.84
CA LYS A 19 -14.52 -12.85 21.83
C LYS A 19 -15.12 -13.84 20.83
N GLY A 20 -14.67 -15.09 20.81
CA GLY A 20 -15.11 -16.12 19.87
C GLY A 20 -14.56 -15.95 18.46
N ASN A 21 -13.64 -15.02 18.24
CA ASN A 21 -13.02 -14.79 16.92
C ASN A 21 -12.00 -15.88 16.56
N PHE A 22 -11.51 -16.62 17.55
CA PHE A 22 -10.51 -17.68 17.39
C PHE A 22 -10.85 -18.84 18.32
N SER A 23 -10.54 -20.05 17.88
CA SER A 23 -10.82 -21.30 18.61
C SER A 23 -9.60 -21.81 19.40
N HIS A 24 -8.39 -21.40 19.00
CA HIS A 24 -7.14 -21.84 19.60
C HIS A 24 -6.10 -20.70 19.65
N PRO A 25 -5.26 -20.61 20.70
CA PRO A 25 -4.16 -19.64 20.80
C PRO A 25 -3.30 -19.55 19.54
N ASP A 26 -3.02 -20.70 18.91
CA ASP A 26 -2.19 -20.77 17.70
C ASP A 26 -2.80 -20.04 16.51
N GLU A 27 -4.13 -19.93 16.43
CA GLU A 27 -4.79 -19.17 15.36
C GLU A 27 -4.51 -17.67 15.50
N VAL A 28 -4.50 -17.17 16.74
CA VAL A 28 -4.15 -15.77 17.05
C VAL A 28 -2.70 -15.50 16.68
N VAL A 29 -1.80 -16.41 17.03
CA VAL A 29 -0.36 -16.31 16.72
C VAL A 29 -0.13 -16.37 15.21
N ASN A 30 -0.80 -17.29 14.50
CA ASN A 30 -0.72 -17.39 13.04
C ASN A 30 -1.25 -16.13 12.35
N ALA A 31 -2.32 -15.52 12.85
CA ALA A 31 -2.83 -14.26 12.33
C ALA A 31 -1.81 -13.12 12.52
N ALA A 32 -1.13 -13.06 13.67
CA ALA A 32 -0.07 -12.10 13.92
C ALA A 32 1.12 -12.28 12.95
N PHE A 33 1.52 -13.52 12.66
CA PHE A 33 2.59 -13.79 11.68
C PHE A 33 2.20 -13.40 10.26
N LYS A 34 0.97 -13.73 9.82
CA LYS A 34 0.48 -13.28 8.50
C LYS A 34 0.45 -11.77 8.37
N LEU A 35 0.06 -11.07 9.44
CA LEU A 35 0.10 -9.61 9.47
C LEU A 35 1.54 -9.08 9.38
N LEU A 36 2.48 -9.72 10.07
CA LEU A 36 3.89 -9.35 10.01
C LEU A 36 4.48 -9.56 8.61
N GLU A 37 4.22 -10.70 7.99
CA GLU A 37 4.62 -10.97 6.59
C GLU A 37 4.05 -9.92 5.66
N LYS A 38 2.75 -9.62 5.78
CA LYS A 38 2.09 -8.60 4.97
C LYS A 38 2.74 -7.22 5.14
N LEU A 39 3.00 -6.80 6.36
CA LEU A 39 3.68 -5.52 6.64
C LEU A 39 5.09 -5.46 6.06
N GLN A 40 5.81 -6.59 6.11
CA GLN A 40 7.15 -6.68 5.54
C GLN A 40 7.13 -6.64 4.01
N THR A 41 6.17 -7.32 3.37
CA THR A 41 6.05 -7.36 1.91
C THR A 41 5.49 -6.06 1.34
N GLU A 42 4.40 -5.52 1.89
CA GLU A 42 3.77 -4.30 1.38
C GLU A 42 4.71 -3.10 1.38
N TYR A 43 5.55 -2.97 2.42
CA TYR A 43 6.54 -1.89 2.47
C TYR A 43 7.64 -2.05 1.41
N GLN A 44 8.13 -3.28 1.20
CA GLN A 44 9.17 -3.54 0.20
C GLN A 44 8.65 -3.38 -1.22
N ASP A 45 7.42 -3.82 -1.48
CA ASP A 45 6.76 -3.66 -2.77
C ASP A 45 6.53 -2.17 -3.06
N TRP A 46 5.98 -1.43 -2.10
CA TRP A 46 5.79 0.02 -2.23
C TRP A 46 7.12 0.76 -2.46
N LEU A 47 8.17 0.40 -1.71
CA LEU A 47 9.49 1.01 -1.83
C LEU A 47 10.10 0.73 -3.22
N THR A 48 9.98 -0.51 -3.70
CA THR A 48 10.50 -0.92 -5.01
C THR A 48 9.76 -0.19 -6.12
N GLU A 49 8.42 -0.22 -6.10
CA GLU A 49 7.59 0.44 -7.11
C GLU A 49 7.86 1.95 -7.14
N THR A 50 7.93 2.59 -5.97
CA THR A 50 8.18 4.04 -5.86
C THR A 50 9.57 4.38 -6.39
N ARG A 51 10.60 3.62 -6.03
CA ARG A 51 11.97 3.85 -6.53
C ARG A 51 12.04 3.71 -8.04
N THR A 52 11.38 2.70 -8.63
CA THR A 52 11.32 2.53 -10.09
C THR A 52 10.64 3.71 -10.77
N LYS A 53 9.50 4.18 -10.25
CA LYS A 53 8.79 5.36 -10.81
C LYS A 53 9.63 6.63 -10.75
N VAL A 54 10.26 6.89 -9.59
CA VAL A 54 11.14 8.06 -9.43
C VAL A 54 12.34 7.99 -10.37
N GLN A 55 12.94 6.81 -10.53
CA GLN A 55 14.07 6.64 -11.44
C GLN A 55 13.68 6.84 -12.91
N SER A 56 12.50 6.35 -13.33
CA SER A 56 11.98 6.61 -14.68
C SER A 56 11.79 8.10 -14.91
N ALA A 57 11.09 8.79 -14.00
CA ALA A 57 10.85 10.22 -14.10
C ALA A 57 12.16 11.03 -14.13
N ALA A 58 13.16 10.64 -13.34
CA ALA A 58 14.47 11.29 -13.39
C ALA A 58 15.16 11.14 -14.75
N LEU A 59 15.11 9.95 -15.36
CA LEU A 59 15.67 9.71 -16.70
C LEU A 59 14.91 10.48 -17.79
N GLU A 60 13.59 10.55 -17.72
CA GLU A 60 12.74 11.34 -18.63
C GLU A 60 13.09 12.83 -18.55
N LEU A 61 13.28 13.36 -17.34
CA LEU A 61 13.71 14.74 -17.13
C LEU A 61 15.12 14.99 -17.68
N ASP A 62 16.06 14.08 -17.46
CA ASP A 62 17.44 14.18 -18.00
C ASP A 62 17.45 14.15 -19.54
N ASN A 63 16.52 13.42 -20.16
CA ASN A 63 16.32 13.38 -21.61
C ASN A 63 15.58 14.61 -22.17
N GLY A 64 15.15 15.53 -21.31
CA GLY A 64 14.42 16.74 -21.71
C GLY A 64 12.93 16.51 -21.99
N GLU A 65 12.36 15.39 -21.55
CA GLU A 65 10.94 15.05 -21.70
C GLU A 65 10.06 15.74 -20.62
N SER A 66 10.54 16.84 -20.05
CA SER A 66 9.78 17.64 -19.10
C SER A 66 8.61 18.33 -19.79
N LEU A 67 7.42 18.23 -19.19
CA LEU A 67 6.21 18.91 -19.65
C LEU A 67 6.00 20.19 -18.86
N ASP A 68 5.64 21.26 -19.56
CA ASP A 68 5.14 22.48 -18.91
C ASP A 68 3.77 22.21 -18.28
N GLY A 69 3.67 22.46 -16.97
CA GLY A 69 2.49 22.11 -16.19
C GLY A 69 1.24 22.90 -16.58
N GLU A 70 1.40 24.17 -16.98
CA GLU A 70 0.28 25.01 -17.42
C GLU A 70 -0.27 24.50 -18.76
N THR A 71 0.63 24.23 -19.71
CA THR A 71 0.27 23.65 -21.02
C THR A 71 -0.44 22.30 -20.87
N PHE A 72 0.09 21.40 -20.02
CA PHE A 72 -0.52 20.11 -19.77
C PHE A 72 -1.95 20.20 -19.20
N VAL A 73 -2.17 21.13 -18.25
CA VAL A 73 -3.50 21.35 -17.67
C VAL A 73 -4.47 21.91 -18.71
N LEU A 74 -4.02 22.84 -19.55
CA LEU A 74 -4.83 23.42 -20.61
C LEU A 74 -5.28 22.36 -21.63
N GLU A 75 -4.40 21.45 -22.06
CA GLU A 75 -4.74 20.34 -22.95
C GLU A 75 -5.78 19.39 -22.34
N ILE A 76 -5.69 19.10 -21.04
CA ILE A 76 -6.69 18.28 -20.33
C ILE A 76 -8.06 18.99 -20.34
N LEU A 77 -8.09 20.28 -20.01
CA LEU A 77 -9.34 21.05 -20.01
C LEU A 77 -9.97 21.10 -21.40
N GLU A 78 -9.18 21.26 -22.45
CA GLU A 78 -9.65 21.24 -23.83
C GLU A 78 -10.29 19.89 -24.18
N ARG A 79 -9.65 18.77 -23.81
CA ARG A 79 -10.23 17.43 -24.00
C ARG A 79 -11.57 17.24 -23.28
N PHE A 80 -11.72 17.80 -22.08
CA PHE A 80 -13.00 17.78 -21.37
C PHE A 80 -14.07 18.63 -22.06
N HIS A 81 -13.69 19.77 -22.65
CA HIS A 81 -14.61 20.60 -23.42
C HIS A 81 -15.07 19.90 -24.71
N GLN A 82 -14.16 19.25 -25.43
CA GLN A 82 -14.48 18.47 -26.63
C GLN A 82 -15.42 17.29 -26.32
N ALA A 83 -15.11 16.51 -25.27
CA ALA A 83 -15.94 15.39 -24.85
C ALA A 83 -17.36 15.79 -24.40
N LYS A 84 -17.55 17.04 -23.93
CA LYS A 84 -18.87 17.59 -23.61
C LYS A 84 -19.57 18.20 -24.82
N GLY A 85 -18.82 18.71 -25.79
CA GLY A 85 -19.35 19.31 -27.03
C GLY A 85 -19.83 18.27 -28.05
N GLU A 86 -19.25 17.06 -28.06
CA GLU A 86 -19.70 15.94 -28.91
C GLU A 86 -20.95 15.20 -28.39
N ALA A 87 -21.45 15.59 -27.21
CA ALA A 87 -22.63 14.99 -26.58
C ALA A 87 -23.96 15.72 -26.88
N GLN A 88 -24.02 16.56 -27.93
CA GLN A 88 -25.23 17.28 -28.36
C GLN A 88 -25.66 16.92 -29.78
#